data_AF-A0AAW6IXG9-F1
#
_entry.id   AF-A0AAW6IXG9-F1
#
_cell.length_a   1.000
_cell.length_b   1.000
_cell.length_c   1.000
_cell.angle_alpha   90.00
_cell.angle_beta   90.00
_cell.angle_gamma   90.00
#
_symmetry.space_group_name_H-M   'P 1'
#
loop_
_entity.id
_entity.type
_entity.pdbx_description
1 polymer ?
#
loop_
_entity_poly.entity_id
_entity_poly.type
_entity_poly.pdbx_seq_one_letter_code
_entity_poly.pdbx_strand_id
1 'polypeptide(L)'
;MLRKLIYTSLLATISFSALSIEQTEIIDLQQKASVGDTAAQLLLGQLMLTNKIEVPGDKADKGIDLILRAAQAGNAKAQFTVGVLYEKGMIGSVDLEKAYIAYEDAAKNGYVKSLVNMGYIKEQQGNLIQARTLYSEAGDKGDALGYLNLHILEKREGNKKQADKALIAAAQAGNSSAQYIYASELLKLNKAHPLNDASPAILWLKVAAKQGNEDAISDLISLYDKGMFNSDDLIFIESLLNKLSSQGVAKASFILAKYFIKEHNSYSDAWPLLSTAIANNVNGALAYKNLLLDSKPSMTIDKDIYIVSDEQANNQPPILIEQGSQINVVDEHQNGLVFVIADQEGVHGYIESKLLYADEDSVEVIDELEGAQEVEVSTEPPNNATKTPVKSDSVSQIKIKNAQQTDIHTEKTNIQKVVALINRPVNFRENAHPQSKIISSLNVGDEVTFISSDDWGWAQVIHNGTHGYVMARAIDYDEK
;
A
#
# COMPACT_ATOMS: atom_id res chain seq x y z
N MET A 1 13.14 -14.20 18.65
CA MET A 1 12.91 -12.80 18.23
C MET A 1 11.57 -12.20 18.70
N LEU A 2 10.83 -12.80 19.66
CA LEU A 2 9.52 -12.29 20.11
C LEU A 2 9.56 -11.19 21.21
N ARG A 3 10.75 -10.81 21.71
CA ARG A 3 10.89 -9.98 22.93
C ARG A 3 10.65 -8.46 22.75
N LYS A 4 10.41 -7.96 21.53
CA LYS A 4 10.28 -6.52 21.26
C LYS A 4 8.92 -6.06 20.72
N LEU A 5 7.97 -6.97 20.44
CA LEU A 5 6.78 -6.61 19.65
C LEU A 5 5.56 -6.09 20.43
N ILE A 6 5.57 -6.09 21.77
CA ILE A 6 4.33 -5.83 22.55
C ILE A 6 4.44 -4.60 23.47
N TYR A 7 5.61 -3.97 23.54
CA TYR A 7 5.80 -2.75 24.31
C TYR A 7 5.46 -1.44 23.58
N THR A 8 5.06 -1.54 22.32
CA THR A 8 4.84 -0.38 21.45
C THR A 8 3.35 -0.15 21.22
N SER A 9 2.64 0.23 22.27
CA SER A 9 1.38 0.99 22.14
C SER A 9 1.51 2.35 22.81
N LEU A 10 2.52 3.13 22.43
CA LEU A 10 2.53 4.58 22.72
C LEU A 10 3.27 5.42 21.67
N LEU A 11 3.31 4.95 20.43
CA LEU A 11 3.61 5.78 19.27
C LEU A 11 2.65 5.34 18.17
N ALA A 12 1.36 5.60 18.39
CA ALA A 12 0.49 5.77 17.24
C ALA A 12 1.08 6.94 16.45
N THR A 13 1.50 6.62 15.23
CA THR A 13 1.93 7.53 14.20
C THR A 13 0.93 8.66 14.05
N ILE A 14 1.19 9.78 14.71
CA ILE A 14 0.72 11.06 14.20
C ILE A 14 1.66 11.40 13.04
N SER A 15 1.42 10.80 11.88
CA SER A 15 1.77 11.45 10.61
C SER A 15 0.83 12.63 10.47
N PHE A 16 1.12 13.72 11.18
CA PHE A 16 0.63 15.02 10.80
C PHE A 16 1.72 15.61 9.93
N SER A 17 1.40 15.79 8.65
CA SER A 17 1.98 16.88 7.84
C SER A 17 2.15 18.09 8.75
N ALA A 18 3.36 18.66 8.79
CA ALA A 18 3.74 19.76 9.66
C ALA A 18 2.62 20.82 9.81
N LEU A 19 1.75 20.64 10.79
CA LEU A 19 0.90 21.70 11.28
C LEU A 19 1.84 22.49 12.16
N SER A 20 2.37 23.59 11.61
CA SER A 20 2.76 24.70 12.45
C SER A 20 1.54 25.03 13.31
N ILE A 21 1.51 24.59 14.56
CA ILE A 21 0.52 25.06 15.54
C ILE A 21 0.63 26.57 15.49
N GLU A 22 -0.42 27.26 15.06
CA GLU A 22 -0.37 28.71 14.93
C GLU A 22 -0.07 29.31 16.31
N GLN A 23 0.74 30.38 16.35
CA GLN A 23 1.15 31.01 17.62
C GLN A 23 -0.08 31.42 18.48
N THR A 24 -1.19 31.72 17.83
CA THR A 24 -2.50 32.02 18.42
C THR A 24 -3.09 30.86 19.24
N GLU A 25 -2.98 29.62 18.75
CA GLU A 25 -3.45 28.41 19.47
C GLU A 25 -2.61 28.14 20.72
N ILE A 26 -1.30 28.43 20.67
CA ILE A 26 -0.41 28.26 21.82
C ILE A 26 -0.74 29.28 22.93
N ILE A 27 -1.06 30.53 22.56
CA ILE A 27 -1.41 31.59 23.53
C ILE A 27 -2.71 31.25 24.27
N ASP A 28 -3.75 30.82 23.55
CA ASP A 28 -5.01 30.38 24.17
C ASP A 28 -4.79 29.18 25.11
N LEU A 29 -3.98 28.21 24.69
CA LEU A 29 -3.63 27.05 25.50
C LEU A 29 -2.88 27.44 26.78
N GLN A 30 -1.94 28.39 26.69
CA GLN A 30 -1.22 28.95 27.85
C GLN A 30 -2.16 29.66 28.81
N GLN A 31 -3.09 30.47 28.30
CA GLN A 31 -4.08 31.17 29.11
C GLN A 31 -4.95 30.17 29.87
N LYS A 32 -5.51 29.16 29.20
CA LYS A 32 -6.32 28.10 29.81
C LYS A 32 -5.54 27.33 30.87
N ALA A 33 -4.29 26.98 30.57
CA ALA A 33 -3.42 26.28 31.52
C ALA A 33 -3.13 27.14 32.77
N SER A 34 -2.98 28.46 32.61
CA SER A 34 -2.72 29.41 33.70
C SER A 34 -3.89 29.56 34.69
N VAL A 35 -5.13 29.41 34.19
CA VAL A 35 -6.35 29.49 35.02
C VAL A 35 -6.78 28.14 35.62
N GLY A 36 -5.97 27.10 35.46
CA GLY A 36 -6.20 25.79 36.09
C GLY A 36 -6.90 24.76 35.22
N ASP A 37 -7.12 25.01 33.94
CA ASP A 37 -7.73 24.02 33.04
C ASP A 37 -6.79 22.81 32.91
N THR A 38 -7.22 21.66 33.43
CA THR A 38 -6.37 20.46 33.52
C THR A 38 -6.10 19.82 32.16
N ALA A 39 -7.00 19.97 31.19
CA ALA A 39 -6.79 19.46 29.84
C ALA A 39 -5.78 20.32 29.08
N ALA A 40 -5.85 21.64 29.26
CA ALA A 40 -4.88 22.59 28.72
C ALA A 40 -3.50 22.39 29.34
N GLN A 41 -3.42 22.20 30.66
CA GLN A 41 -2.18 21.88 31.36
C GLN A 41 -1.54 20.58 30.85
N LEU A 42 -2.34 19.52 30.69
CA LEU A 42 -1.87 18.25 30.15
C LEU A 42 -1.34 18.42 28.71
N LEU A 43 -2.12 19.04 27.83
CA LEU A 43 -1.76 19.20 26.42
C LEU A 43 -0.52 20.09 26.27
N LEU A 44 -0.47 21.22 26.98
CA LEU A 44 0.69 22.12 26.97
C LEU A 44 1.94 21.40 27.48
N GLY A 45 1.82 20.67 28.59
CA GLY A 45 2.94 19.89 29.12
C GLY A 45 3.47 18.83 28.14
N GLN A 46 2.58 18.12 27.44
CA GLN A 46 2.95 17.16 26.40
C GLN A 46 3.63 17.81 25.19
N LEU A 47 3.15 18.99 24.76
CA LEU A 47 3.79 19.76 23.68
C LEU A 47 5.20 20.22 24.07
N MET A 48 5.39 20.65 25.32
CA MET A 48 6.70 21.05 25.84
C MET A 48 7.66 19.87 25.92
N LEU A 49 7.21 18.69 26.36
CA LEU A 49 8.02 17.48 26.43
C LEU A 49 8.42 16.92 25.06
N THR A 50 7.61 17.15 24.02
CA THR A 50 7.87 16.62 22.67
C THR A 50 8.65 17.59 21.78
N ASN A 51 9.12 18.72 22.33
CA ASN A 51 9.80 19.80 21.59
C ASN A 51 9.00 20.34 20.38
N LYS A 52 7.67 20.16 20.37
CA LYS A 52 6.80 20.62 19.28
C LYS A 52 6.48 22.11 19.34
N ILE A 53 6.94 22.80 20.40
CA ILE A 53 6.77 24.24 20.58
C ILE A 53 8.08 24.91 21.07
N GLU A 54 8.33 26.13 20.60
CA GLU A 54 9.40 26.99 21.11
C GLU A 54 8.94 27.78 22.33
N VAL A 55 9.37 27.35 23.52
CA VAL A 55 9.17 28.07 24.79
C VAL A 55 10.53 28.45 25.39
N PRO A 56 10.79 29.72 25.78
CA PRO A 56 12.06 30.08 26.41
C PRO A 56 12.30 29.39 27.77
N GLY A 57 13.50 28.82 27.96
CA GLY A 57 13.97 28.20 29.22
C GLY A 57 13.95 26.67 29.26
N ASP A 58 14.03 26.09 30.47
CA ASP A 58 14.01 24.63 30.69
C ASP A 58 12.60 24.05 30.43
N LYS A 59 12.33 23.73 29.17
CA LYS A 59 10.99 23.35 28.68
C LYS A 59 10.49 22.05 29.30
N ALA A 60 11.40 21.11 29.57
CA ALA A 60 11.04 19.79 30.05
C ALA A 60 10.47 19.85 31.47
N ASP A 61 11.15 20.54 32.40
CA ASP A 61 10.72 20.68 33.79
C ASP A 61 9.37 21.40 33.91
N LYS A 62 9.19 22.50 33.14
CA LYS A 62 7.89 23.19 33.09
C LYS A 62 6.78 22.30 32.54
N GLY A 63 7.08 21.48 31.51
CA GLY A 63 6.12 20.54 30.97
C GLY A 63 5.71 19.46 31.97
N ILE A 64 6.67 18.94 32.73
CA ILE A 64 6.44 17.99 33.83
C ILE A 64 5.59 18.63 34.93
N ASP A 65 5.90 19.86 35.35
CA ASP A 65 5.13 20.59 36.37
C ASP A 65 3.66 20.73 35.97
N LEU A 66 3.39 21.15 34.72
CA LEU A 66 2.03 21.26 34.21
C LEU A 66 1.26 19.93 34.27
N ILE A 67 1.91 18.83 33.88
CA ILE A 67 1.33 17.49 33.93
C ILE A 67 1.06 17.06 35.38
N LEU A 68 1.99 17.33 36.30
CA LEU A 68 1.83 17.03 37.72
C LEU A 68 0.66 17.81 38.35
N ARG A 69 0.51 19.09 38.04
CA ARG A 69 -0.62 19.91 38.51
C ARG A 69 -1.96 19.39 37.98
N ALA A 70 -2.03 19.05 36.70
CA ALA A 70 -3.23 18.45 36.11
C ALA A 70 -3.58 17.12 36.78
N ALA A 71 -2.58 16.28 37.07
CA ALA A 71 -2.76 15.01 37.75
C ALA A 71 -3.23 15.17 39.21
N GLN A 72 -2.65 16.13 39.93
CA GLN A 72 -3.07 16.48 41.31
C GLN A 72 -4.50 16.99 41.36
N ALA A 73 -4.95 17.70 40.31
CA ALA A 73 -6.33 18.12 40.14
C ALA A 73 -7.30 16.99 39.71
N GLY A 74 -6.84 15.73 39.64
CA GLY A 74 -7.68 14.57 39.36
C GLY A 74 -7.88 14.26 37.87
N ASN A 75 -7.13 14.90 36.96
CA ASN A 75 -7.23 14.59 35.54
C ASN A 75 -6.66 13.19 35.26
N ALA A 76 -7.55 12.24 34.92
CA ALA A 76 -7.19 10.83 34.76
C ALA A 76 -6.13 10.58 33.67
N LYS A 77 -6.16 11.35 32.56
CA LYS A 77 -5.13 11.26 31.50
C LYS A 77 -3.78 11.81 31.95
N ALA A 78 -3.79 12.87 32.78
CA ALA A 78 -2.57 13.41 33.36
C ALA A 78 -1.98 12.45 34.39
N GLN A 79 -2.80 11.85 35.27
CA GLN A 79 -2.36 10.80 36.20
C GLN A 79 -1.73 9.61 35.47
N PHE A 80 -2.34 9.16 34.37
CA PHE A 80 -1.72 8.15 33.51
C PHE A 80 -0.37 8.62 32.95
N THR A 81 -0.29 9.87 32.49
CA THR A 81 0.95 10.45 31.96
C THR A 81 2.03 10.51 33.04
N VAL A 82 1.69 10.88 34.28
CA VAL A 82 2.61 10.83 35.44
C VAL A 82 3.12 9.41 35.67
N GLY A 83 2.26 8.39 35.54
CA GLY A 83 2.67 6.99 35.60
C GLY A 83 3.76 6.67 34.57
N VAL A 84 3.56 7.08 33.31
CA VAL A 84 4.55 6.92 32.24
C VAL A 84 5.85 7.66 32.54
N LEU A 85 5.77 8.87 33.10
CA LEU A 85 6.95 9.66 33.44
C LEU A 85 7.80 8.99 34.53
N TYR A 86 7.18 8.39 35.55
CA TYR A 86 7.90 7.60 36.56
C TYR A 86 8.46 6.29 36.00
N GLU A 87 7.71 5.59 35.15
CA GLU A 87 8.16 4.36 34.49
C GLU A 87 9.41 4.60 33.62
N LYS A 88 9.46 5.75 32.94
CA LYS A 88 10.61 6.15 32.10
C LYS A 88 11.75 6.83 32.86
N GLY A 89 11.58 7.13 34.14
CA GLY A 89 12.57 7.90 34.92
C GLY A 89 12.73 9.34 34.40
N MET A 90 11.64 9.97 33.96
CA MET A 90 11.63 11.39 33.58
C MET A 90 11.40 12.31 34.78
N ILE A 91 10.89 11.77 35.90
CA ILE A 91 10.78 12.46 37.20
C ILE A 91 11.80 11.83 38.15
N GLY A 92 13.08 12.12 37.91
CA GLY A 92 14.19 11.51 38.67
C GLY A 92 14.62 10.16 38.10
N SER A 93 14.65 9.11 38.91
CA SER A 93 14.96 7.74 38.47
C SER A 93 13.68 6.95 38.16
N VAL A 94 13.83 5.83 37.44
CA VAL A 94 12.73 4.87 37.25
C VAL A 94 12.15 4.44 38.60
N ASP A 95 10.83 4.59 38.76
CA ASP A 95 10.11 4.29 40.00
C ASP A 95 8.76 3.61 39.67
N LEU A 96 8.77 2.27 39.58
CA LEU A 96 7.59 1.50 39.18
C LEU A 96 6.47 1.51 40.23
N GLU A 97 6.78 1.77 41.50
CA GLU A 97 5.76 1.84 42.55
C GLU A 97 4.97 3.15 42.43
N LYS A 98 5.65 4.28 42.25
CA LYS A 98 4.97 5.54 41.95
C LYS A 98 4.25 5.51 40.62
N ALA A 99 4.81 4.83 39.61
CA ALA A 99 4.11 4.61 38.35
C ALA A 99 2.79 3.86 38.56
N TYR A 100 2.83 2.77 39.34
CA TYR A 100 1.65 1.98 39.68
C TYR A 100 0.59 2.80 40.41
N ILE A 101 0.97 3.60 41.42
CA ILE A 101 0.05 4.48 42.15
C ILE A 101 -0.62 5.49 41.20
N ALA A 102 0.16 6.14 40.34
CA ALA A 102 -0.37 7.10 39.38
C ALA A 102 -1.32 6.45 38.36
N TYR A 103 -1.01 5.23 37.90
CA TYR A 103 -1.92 4.46 37.06
C TYR A 103 -3.19 4.03 37.82
N GLU A 104 -3.07 3.66 39.09
CA GLU A 104 -4.21 3.31 39.93
C GLU A 104 -5.16 4.50 40.12
N ASP A 105 -4.62 5.70 40.38
CA ASP A 105 -5.40 6.93 40.47
C ASP A 105 -6.12 7.25 39.16
N ALA A 106 -5.41 7.10 38.03
CA ALA A 106 -5.99 7.27 36.71
C ALA A 106 -7.13 6.26 36.44
N ALA A 107 -6.96 5.00 36.83
CA ALA A 107 -7.99 3.97 36.70
C ALA A 107 -9.22 4.27 37.56
N LYS A 108 -9.03 4.71 38.81
CA LYS A 108 -10.12 5.17 39.72
C LYS A 108 -10.90 6.34 39.12
N ASN A 109 -10.20 7.24 38.41
CA ASN A 109 -10.81 8.37 37.72
C ASN A 109 -11.28 8.04 36.28
N GLY A 110 -11.44 6.75 35.94
CA GLY A 110 -12.10 6.30 34.73
C GLY A 110 -11.19 6.10 33.50
N TYR A 111 -9.87 6.22 33.64
CA TYR A 111 -8.94 5.95 32.55
C TYR A 111 -8.56 4.46 32.49
N VAL A 112 -9.42 3.66 31.87
CA VAL A 112 -9.31 2.18 31.80
C VAL A 112 -7.96 1.69 31.29
N LYS A 113 -7.34 2.41 30.34
CA LYS A 113 -6.01 2.05 29.77
C LYS A 113 -4.91 1.92 30.81
N SER A 114 -5.05 2.58 31.96
CA SER A 114 -4.11 2.44 33.08
C SER A 114 -4.04 1.01 33.63
N LEU A 115 -5.14 0.26 33.60
CA LEU A 115 -5.19 -1.12 34.10
C LEU A 115 -4.22 -2.05 33.36
N VAL A 116 -4.04 -1.82 32.05
CA VAL A 116 -3.04 -2.56 31.25
C VAL A 116 -1.62 -2.29 31.76
N ASN A 117 -1.27 -1.03 32.01
CA ASN A 117 0.07 -0.68 32.52
C ASN A 117 0.28 -1.17 33.96
N MET A 118 -0.75 -1.14 34.79
CA MET A 118 -0.71 -1.76 36.12
C MET A 118 -0.46 -3.27 36.03
N GLY A 119 -1.18 -3.96 35.14
CA GLY A 119 -1.01 -5.40 34.89
C GLY A 119 0.41 -5.71 34.43
N TYR A 120 0.95 -4.86 33.55
CA TYR A 120 2.32 -4.97 33.06
C TYR A 120 3.37 -4.83 34.18
N ILE A 121 3.22 -3.85 35.07
CA ILE A 121 4.10 -3.70 36.24
C ILE A 121 4.04 -4.95 37.13
N LYS A 122 2.84 -5.48 37.41
CA LYS A 122 2.68 -6.71 38.20
C LYS A 122 3.32 -7.92 37.52
N GLU A 123 3.23 -8.00 36.19
CA GLU A 123 3.89 -9.04 35.42
C GLU A 123 5.42 -8.98 35.56
N GLN A 124 6.03 -7.78 35.46
CA GLN A 124 7.49 -7.61 35.65
C GLN A 124 7.95 -7.95 37.07
N GLN A 125 7.10 -7.72 38.05
CA GLN A 125 7.33 -8.12 39.44
C GLN A 125 7.13 -9.63 39.68
N GLY A 126 6.75 -10.40 38.67
CA GLY A 126 6.44 -11.83 38.79
C GLY A 126 5.08 -12.13 39.43
N ASN A 127 4.26 -11.12 39.70
CA ASN A 127 2.92 -11.30 40.25
C ASN A 127 1.89 -11.55 39.15
N LEU A 128 1.98 -12.75 38.57
CA LEU A 128 1.16 -13.13 37.41
C LEU A 128 -0.33 -13.25 37.72
N ILE A 129 -0.70 -13.49 38.98
CA ILE A 129 -2.12 -13.54 39.39
C ILE A 129 -2.73 -12.14 39.29
N GLN A 130 -2.06 -11.13 39.85
CA GLN A 130 -2.54 -9.75 39.75
C GLN A 130 -2.50 -9.23 38.31
N ALA A 131 -1.46 -9.58 37.54
CA ALA A 131 -1.39 -9.23 36.12
C ALA A 131 -2.59 -9.77 35.33
N ARG A 132 -2.95 -11.06 35.50
CA ARG A 132 -4.15 -11.65 34.88
C ARG A 132 -5.42 -10.90 35.25
N THR A 133 -5.61 -10.59 36.53
CA THR A 133 -6.79 -9.86 37.01
C THR A 133 -6.90 -8.48 36.35
N LEU A 134 -5.80 -7.72 36.33
CA LEU A 134 -5.77 -6.37 35.76
C LEU A 134 -6.01 -6.38 34.25
N TYR A 135 -5.43 -7.33 33.53
CA TYR A 135 -5.66 -7.50 32.09
C TYR A 135 -7.10 -7.92 31.76
N SER A 136 -7.68 -8.83 32.54
CA SER A 136 -9.09 -9.20 32.40
C SER A 136 -9.99 -8.00 32.66
N GLU A 137 -9.77 -7.27 33.75
CA GLU A 137 -10.58 -6.11 34.12
C GLU A 137 -10.52 -5.00 33.07
N ALA A 138 -9.35 -4.75 32.49
CA ALA A 138 -9.19 -3.81 31.38
C ALA A 138 -10.07 -4.22 30.18
N GLY A 139 -10.02 -5.50 29.80
CA GLY A 139 -10.84 -6.07 28.73
C GLY A 139 -12.34 -5.99 29.02
N ASP A 140 -12.75 -6.35 30.24
CA ASP A 140 -14.15 -6.32 30.68
C ASP A 140 -14.73 -4.89 30.69
N LYS A 141 -13.86 -3.88 30.86
CA LYS A 141 -14.18 -2.45 30.75
C LYS A 141 -14.05 -1.88 29.32
N GLY A 142 -13.85 -2.75 28.33
CA GLY A 142 -13.83 -2.39 26.90
C GLY A 142 -12.46 -2.03 26.33
N ASP A 143 -11.37 -2.18 27.08
CA ASP A 143 -10.02 -2.03 26.52
C ASP A 143 -9.53 -3.35 25.92
N ALA A 144 -9.65 -3.47 24.60
CA ALA A 144 -9.23 -4.66 23.86
C ALA A 144 -7.73 -5.02 24.05
N LEU A 145 -6.88 -4.06 24.45
CA LEU A 145 -5.48 -4.35 24.81
C LEU A 145 -5.37 -5.15 26.11
N GLY A 146 -6.34 -5.05 27.02
CA GLY A 146 -6.42 -5.89 28.21
C GLY A 146 -6.49 -7.37 27.84
N TYR A 147 -7.47 -7.75 27.02
CA TYR A 147 -7.59 -9.13 26.54
C TYR A 147 -6.41 -9.57 25.66
N LEU A 148 -5.82 -8.69 24.86
CA LEU A 148 -4.63 -9.03 24.07
C LEU A 148 -3.43 -9.37 24.97
N ASN A 149 -3.17 -8.56 26.00
CA ASN A 149 -2.10 -8.85 26.96
C ASN A 149 -2.41 -10.11 27.80
N LEU A 150 -3.67 -10.35 28.14
CA LEU A 150 -4.08 -11.62 28.75
C LEU A 150 -3.78 -12.82 27.84
N HIS A 151 -4.06 -12.73 26.54
CA HIS A 151 -3.71 -13.78 25.57
C HIS A 151 -2.21 -14.07 25.58
N ILE A 152 -1.38 -13.03 25.52
CA ILE A 152 0.08 -13.15 25.49
C ILE A 152 0.60 -13.80 26.77
N LEU A 153 0.09 -13.37 27.93
CA LEU A 153 0.44 -13.92 29.23
C LEU A 153 0.09 -15.41 29.31
N GLU A 154 -1.16 -15.78 28.98
CA GLU A 154 -1.61 -17.17 29.07
C GLU A 154 -0.88 -18.08 28.07
N LYS A 155 -0.55 -17.56 26.87
CA LYS A 155 0.24 -18.29 25.88
C LYS A 155 1.65 -18.57 26.38
N ARG A 156 2.30 -17.61 27.04
CA ARG A 156 3.64 -17.80 27.63
C ARG A 156 3.62 -18.84 28.75
N GLU A 157 2.56 -18.85 29.53
CA GLU A 157 2.38 -19.76 30.67
C GLU A 157 1.93 -21.17 30.25
N GLY A 158 1.69 -21.40 28.96
CA GLY A 158 1.23 -22.69 28.43
C GLY A 158 -0.26 -22.96 28.61
N ASN A 159 -1.03 -21.97 29.06
CA ASN A 159 -2.47 -22.06 29.30
C ASN A 159 -3.26 -21.85 27.99
N LYS A 160 -3.10 -22.77 27.05
CA LYS A 160 -3.62 -22.64 25.68
C LYS A 160 -5.11 -22.28 25.62
N LYS A 161 -5.96 -22.95 26.42
CA LYS A 161 -7.40 -22.71 26.42
C LYS A 161 -7.76 -21.27 26.85
N GLN A 162 -7.05 -20.74 27.84
CA GLN A 162 -7.24 -19.37 28.31
C GLN A 162 -6.70 -18.36 27.30
N ALA A 163 -5.55 -18.66 26.68
CA ALA A 163 -4.98 -17.85 25.62
C ALA A 163 -5.95 -17.71 24.43
N ASP A 164 -6.54 -18.82 23.97
CA ASP A 164 -7.49 -18.82 22.85
C ASP A 164 -8.75 -18.01 23.19
N LYS A 165 -9.28 -18.17 24.43
CA LYS A 165 -10.44 -17.39 24.91
C LYS A 165 -10.15 -15.88 24.93
N ALA A 166 -8.98 -15.49 25.44
CA ALA A 166 -8.57 -14.10 25.51
C ALA A 166 -8.33 -13.48 24.11
N LEU A 167 -7.78 -14.26 23.17
CA LEU A 167 -7.61 -13.82 21.79
C LEU A 167 -8.94 -13.52 21.10
N ILE A 168 -9.91 -14.43 21.24
CA ILE A 168 -11.26 -14.24 20.69
C ILE A 168 -11.90 -13.00 21.29
N ALA A 169 -11.80 -12.82 22.61
CA ALA A 169 -12.35 -11.64 23.29
C ALA A 169 -11.68 -10.34 22.80
N ALA A 170 -10.36 -10.32 22.62
CA ALA A 170 -9.63 -9.17 22.08
C ALA A 170 -10.04 -8.85 20.63
N ALA A 171 -10.22 -9.87 19.79
CA ALA A 171 -10.66 -9.70 18.41
C ALA A 171 -12.10 -9.14 18.33
N GLN A 172 -13.01 -9.66 19.17
CA GLN A 172 -14.39 -9.19 19.30
C GLN A 172 -14.48 -7.76 19.84
N ALA A 173 -13.57 -7.39 20.74
CA ALA A 173 -13.45 -6.03 21.27
C ALA A 173 -12.84 -5.03 20.27
N GLY A 174 -12.50 -5.47 19.05
CA GLY A 174 -12.08 -4.58 17.97
C GLY A 174 -10.58 -4.34 17.86
N ASN A 175 -9.73 -5.12 18.54
CA ASN A 175 -8.28 -4.97 18.36
C ASN A 175 -7.83 -5.58 17.03
N SER A 176 -7.37 -4.76 16.08
CA SER A 176 -7.00 -5.19 14.74
C SER A 176 -5.86 -6.23 14.72
N SER A 177 -4.88 -6.14 15.63
CA SER A 177 -3.83 -7.15 15.77
C SER A 177 -4.38 -8.49 16.27
N ALA A 178 -5.30 -8.49 17.24
CA ALA A 178 -5.95 -9.69 17.73
C ALA A 178 -6.83 -10.34 16.64
N GLN A 179 -7.54 -9.53 15.86
CA GLN A 179 -8.32 -10.00 14.71
C GLN A 179 -7.44 -10.68 13.67
N TYR A 180 -6.30 -10.09 13.35
CA TYR A 180 -5.30 -10.69 12.47
C TYR A 180 -4.74 -12.01 13.03
N ILE A 181 -4.30 -12.02 14.29
CA ILE A 181 -3.76 -13.23 14.93
C ILE A 181 -4.81 -14.35 14.92
N TYR A 182 -6.06 -14.04 15.27
CA TYR A 182 -7.15 -15.00 15.24
C TYR A 182 -7.41 -15.52 13.82
N ALA A 183 -7.43 -14.64 12.82
CA ALA A 183 -7.57 -15.04 11.43
C ALA A 183 -6.43 -15.95 10.97
N SER A 184 -5.19 -15.64 11.32
CA SER A 184 -4.00 -16.45 11.01
C SER A 184 -4.07 -17.85 11.66
N GLU A 185 -4.61 -17.95 12.87
CA GLU A 185 -4.86 -19.25 13.51
C GLU A 185 -5.95 -20.04 12.78
N LEU A 186 -7.03 -19.38 12.35
CA LEU A 186 -8.08 -20.01 11.54
C LEU A 186 -7.54 -20.50 10.18
N LEU A 187 -6.66 -19.74 9.52
CA LEU A 187 -6.00 -20.17 8.27
C LEU A 187 -5.16 -21.43 8.46
N LYS A 188 -4.43 -21.54 9.57
CA LYS A 188 -3.60 -22.73 9.86
C LYS A 188 -4.44 -23.98 10.14
N LEU A 189 -5.62 -23.81 10.72
CA LEU A 189 -6.56 -24.90 10.99
C LEU A 189 -7.34 -25.30 9.74
N ASN A 190 -7.62 -24.35 8.85
CA ASN A 190 -8.37 -24.60 7.64
C ASN A 190 -7.47 -25.13 6.52
N LYS A 191 -7.67 -26.39 6.14
CA LYS A 191 -6.95 -27.03 5.02
C LYS A 191 -7.67 -26.87 3.68
N ALA A 192 -8.86 -26.27 3.66
CA ALA A 192 -9.66 -26.11 2.45
C ALA A 192 -9.24 -24.84 1.70
N HIS A 193 -8.82 -25.03 0.45
CA HIS A 193 -8.59 -23.98 -0.53
C HIS A 193 -9.38 -24.30 -1.81
N PRO A 194 -9.87 -23.27 -2.54
CA PRO A 194 -9.71 -21.84 -2.27
C PRO A 194 -10.63 -21.33 -1.15
N LEU A 195 -10.16 -20.30 -0.44
CA LEU A 195 -10.94 -19.49 0.50
C LEU A 195 -11.83 -18.52 -0.28
N ASN A 196 -12.85 -17.99 0.39
CA ASN A 196 -13.76 -16.99 -0.17
C ASN A 196 -14.17 -15.96 0.89
N ASP A 197 -14.95 -14.96 0.48
CA ASP A 197 -15.41 -13.87 1.36
C ASP A 197 -16.18 -14.36 2.60
N ALA A 198 -16.81 -15.54 2.53
CA ALA A 198 -17.55 -16.14 3.64
C ALA A 198 -16.66 -16.97 4.60
N SER A 199 -15.40 -17.22 4.24
CA SER A 199 -14.48 -17.99 5.07
C SER A 199 -14.19 -17.23 6.38
N PRO A 200 -14.31 -17.86 7.56
CA PRO A 200 -14.13 -17.15 8.84
C PRO A 200 -12.79 -16.41 8.97
N ALA A 201 -11.72 -17.01 8.45
CA ALA A 201 -10.41 -16.37 8.41
C ALA A 201 -10.40 -15.10 7.54
N ILE A 202 -11.02 -15.16 6.35
CA ILE A 202 -11.11 -14.02 5.43
C ILE A 202 -11.96 -12.90 6.04
N LEU A 203 -13.07 -13.23 6.70
CA LEU A 203 -13.91 -12.24 7.38
C LEU A 203 -13.10 -11.44 8.42
N TRP A 204 -12.36 -12.11 9.29
CA TRP A 204 -11.52 -11.44 10.29
C TRP A 204 -10.36 -10.66 9.68
N LEU A 205 -9.72 -11.18 8.63
CA LEU A 205 -8.72 -10.44 7.88
C LEU A 205 -9.29 -9.15 7.27
N LYS A 206 -10.48 -9.21 6.65
CA LYS A 206 -11.14 -8.01 6.07
C LYS A 206 -11.44 -6.97 7.15
N VAL A 207 -11.88 -7.39 8.33
CA VAL A 207 -12.14 -6.46 9.46
C VAL A 207 -10.85 -5.83 9.99
N ALA A 208 -9.77 -6.61 10.12
CA ALA A 208 -8.46 -6.08 10.52
C ALA A 208 -7.87 -5.13 9.46
N ALA A 209 -7.98 -5.50 8.18
CA ALA A 209 -7.50 -4.72 7.04
C ALA A 209 -8.23 -3.37 6.91
N LYS A 210 -9.56 -3.33 7.13
CA LYS A 210 -10.34 -2.08 7.16
C LYS A 210 -9.87 -1.10 8.24
N GLN A 211 -9.28 -1.60 9.32
CA GLN A 211 -8.67 -0.79 10.38
C GLN A 211 -7.20 -0.43 10.10
N GLY A 212 -6.67 -0.80 8.93
CA GLY A 212 -5.29 -0.51 8.54
C GLY A 212 -4.25 -1.48 9.09
N ASN A 213 -4.64 -2.69 9.54
CA ASN A 213 -3.66 -3.69 9.94
C ASN A 213 -2.87 -4.20 8.72
N GLU A 214 -1.59 -3.83 8.64
CA GLU A 214 -0.72 -4.10 7.49
C GLU A 214 -0.51 -5.60 7.24
N ASP A 215 -0.37 -6.39 8.30
CA ASP A 215 -0.22 -7.85 8.17
C ASP A 215 -1.46 -8.49 7.55
N ALA A 216 -2.66 -8.10 7.99
CA ALA A 216 -3.91 -8.61 7.44
C ALA A 216 -4.12 -8.21 5.98
N ILE A 217 -3.74 -6.97 5.64
CA ILE A 217 -3.76 -6.48 4.27
C ILE A 217 -2.82 -7.30 3.38
N SER A 218 -1.58 -7.50 3.84
CA SER A 218 -0.55 -8.28 3.15
C SER A 218 -1.00 -9.74 2.92
N ASP A 219 -1.55 -10.38 3.96
CA ASP A 219 -2.03 -11.76 3.87
C ASP A 219 -3.22 -11.90 2.91
N LEU A 220 -4.21 -10.98 2.93
CA LEU A 220 -5.32 -11.00 1.96
C LEU A 220 -4.82 -10.93 0.52
N ILE A 221 -3.86 -10.04 0.26
CA ILE A 221 -3.31 -9.84 -1.08
C ILE A 221 -2.46 -11.04 -1.51
N SER A 222 -1.66 -11.59 -0.60
CA SER A 222 -0.87 -12.81 -0.84
C SER A 222 -1.78 -14.00 -1.15
N LEU A 223 -2.90 -14.14 -0.42
CA LEU A 223 -3.89 -15.18 -0.68
C LEU A 223 -4.58 -14.98 -2.04
N TYR A 224 -4.92 -13.73 -2.39
CA TYR A 224 -5.51 -13.40 -3.69
C TYR A 224 -4.55 -13.67 -4.85
N ASP A 225 -3.31 -13.18 -4.78
CA ASP A 225 -2.28 -13.35 -5.83
C ASP A 225 -1.98 -14.82 -6.12
N LYS A 226 -2.04 -15.67 -5.08
CA LYS A 226 -1.84 -17.12 -5.18
C LYS A 226 -3.09 -17.90 -5.60
N GLY A 227 -4.22 -17.23 -5.84
CA GLY A 227 -5.51 -17.88 -6.12
C GLY A 227 -6.04 -18.71 -4.94
N MET A 228 -5.50 -18.51 -3.74
CA MET A 228 -5.95 -19.17 -2.51
C MET A 228 -7.16 -18.48 -1.90
N PHE A 229 -7.49 -17.27 -2.32
CA PHE A 229 -8.69 -16.52 -1.95
C PHE A 229 -9.38 -16.00 -3.22
N ASN A 230 -10.59 -16.48 -3.45
CA ASN A 230 -11.49 -16.01 -4.49
C ASN A 230 -12.46 -15.02 -3.86
N SER A 231 -12.37 -13.75 -4.26
CA SER A 231 -13.28 -12.70 -3.76
C SER A 231 -14.37 -12.42 -4.78
N ASP A 232 -15.62 -12.38 -4.32
CA ASP A 232 -16.74 -11.83 -5.08
C ASP A 232 -16.80 -10.30 -4.95
N ASP A 233 -16.13 -9.75 -3.93
CA ASP A 233 -16.03 -8.32 -3.62
C ASP A 233 -14.80 -7.69 -4.30
N LEU A 234 -14.79 -7.70 -5.64
CA LEU A 234 -13.66 -7.19 -6.44
C LEU A 234 -13.37 -5.71 -6.18
N ILE A 235 -14.42 -4.91 -5.92
CA ILE A 235 -14.29 -3.49 -5.55
C ILE A 235 -13.44 -3.32 -4.28
N PHE A 236 -13.63 -4.18 -3.28
CA PHE A 236 -12.80 -4.16 -2.07
C PHE A 236 -11.34 -4.49 -2.37
N ILE A 237 -11.08 -5.51 -3.18
CA ILE A 237 -9.71 -5.92 -3.57
C ILE A 237 -9.02 -4.79 -4.33
N GLU A 238 -9.70 -4.21 -5.32
CA GLU A 238 -9.18 -3.11 -6.11
C GLU A 238 -8.89 -1.87 -5.26
N SER A 239 -9.82 -1.48 -4.38
CA SER A 239 -9.62 -0.36 -3.45
C SER A 239 -8.42 -0.58 -2.54
N LEU A 240 -8.25 -1.82 -2.04
CA LEU A 240 -7.13 -2.18 -1.17
C LEU A 240 -5.78 -2.11 -1.92
N LEU A 241 -5.73 -2.67 -3.13
CA LEU A 241 -4.53 -2.68 -3.97
C LEU A 241 -4.13 -1.27 -4.40
N ASN A 242 -5.09 -0.43 -4.80
CA ASN A 242 -4.87 0.98 -5.12
C ASN A 242 -4.26 1.74 -3.94
N LYS A 243 -4.83 1.56 -2.75
CA LYS A 243 -4.31 2.20 -1.53
C LYS A 243 -2.84 1.85 -1.29
N LEU A 244 -2.47 0.57 -1.35
CA LEU A 244 -1.08 0.16 -1.12
C LEU A 244 -0.13 0.59 -2.23
N SER A 245 -0.58 0.52 -3.49
CA SER A 245 0.19 1.01 -4.63
C SER A 245 0.52 2.50 -4.46
N SER A 246 -0.46 3.33 -4.06
CA SER A 246 -0.27 4.75 -3.75
C SER A 246 0.67 5.02 -2.56
N GLN A 247 0.85 4.04 -1.67
CA GLN A 247 1.79 4.08 -0.56
C GLN A 247 3.19 3.59 -0.94
N GLY A 248 3.43 3.27 -2.22
CA GLY A 248 4.72 2.81 -2.74
C GLY A 248 4.99 1.32 -2.53
N VAL A 249 3.97 0.52 -2.17
CA VAL A 249 4.13 -0.94 -2.05
C VAL A 249 4.19 -1.56 -3.44
N ALA A 250 5.40 -1.70 -4.00
CA ALA A 250 5.61 -2.13 -5.39
C ALA A 250 4.97 -3.48 -5.74
N LYS A 251 4.94 -4.44 -4.79
CA LYS A 251 4.26 -5.73 -4.99
C LYS A 251 2.74 -5.57 -5.16
N ALA A 252 2.13 -4.57 -4.51
CA ALA A 252 0.73 -4.26 -4.70
C ALA A 252 0.47 -3.66 -6.08
N SER A 253 1.35 -2.79 -6.59
CA SER A 253 1.29 -2.32 -7.98
C SER A 253 1.30 -3.47 -8.98
N PHE A 254 2.17 -4.46 -8.77
CA PHE A 254 2.21 -5.64 -9.65
C PHE A 254 0.90 -6.45 -9.62
N ILE A 255 0.34 -6.67 -8.43
CA ILE A 255 -0.92 -7.42 -8.29
C ILE A 255 -2.11 -6.63 -8.85
N LEU A 256 -2.11 -5.31 -8.68
CA LEU A 256 -3.11 -4.42 -9.27
C LEU A 256 -3.05 -4.42 -10.80
N ALA A 257 -1.85 -4.44 -11.38
CA ALA A 257 -1.70 -4.60 -12.83
C ALA A 257 -2.30 -5.92 -13.33
N LYS A 258 -1.99 -7.04 -12.65
CA LYS A 258 -2.61 -8.34 -12.95
C LYS A 258 -4.13 -8.29 -12.82
N TYR A 259 -4.65 -7.56 -11.84
CA TYR A 259 -6.08 -7.35 -11.63
C TYR A 259 -6.70 -6.58 -12.80
N PHE A 260 -6.14 -5.44 -13.23
CA PHE A 260 -6.66 -4.68 -14.37
C PHE A 260 -6.68 -5.48 -15.68
N ILE A 261 -5.63 -6.26 -15.94
CA ILE A 261 -5.59 -7.13 -17.11
C ILE A 261 -6.66 -8.21 -17.02
N LYS A 262 -6.79 -8.87 -15.86
CA LYS A 262 -7.70 -10.01 -15.69
C LYS A 262 -9.18 -9.59 -15.67
N GLU A 263 -9.52 -8.56 -14.91
CA GLU A 263 -10.91 -8.19 -14.63
C GLU A 263 -11.44 -7.10 -15.56
N HIS A 264 -10.55 -6.24 -16.08
CA HIS A 264 -10.93 -5.10 -16.93
C HIS A 264 -10.42 -5.20 -18.36
N ASN A 265 -9.52 -6.16 -18.66
CA ASN A 265 -8.80 -6.22 -19.94
C ASN A 265 -8.17 -4.87 -20.32
N SER A 266 -7.72 -4.10 -19.32
CA SER A 266 -7.12 -2.77 -19.49
C SER A 266 -5.61 -2.87 -19.31
N TYR A 267 -4.87 -2.74 -20.42
CA TYR A 267 -3.41 -2.81 -20.41
C TYR A 267 -2.79 -1.44 -20.10
N SER A 268 -3.45 -0.38 -20.53
CA SER A 268 -3.15 1.02 -20.26
C SER A 268 -3.13 1.32 -18.77
N ASP A 269 -4.13 0.87 -18.01
CA ASP A 269 -4.14 1.03 -16.54
C ASP A 269 -3.07 0.14 -15.86
N ALA A 270 -2.79 -1.03 -16.43
CA ALA A 270 -1.87 -1.99 -15.84
C ALA A 270 -0.38 -1.63 -16.02
N TRP A 271 -0.03 -0.90 -17.07
CA TRP A 271 1.38 -0.74 -17.44
C TRP A 271 2.18 0.24 -16.57
N PRO A 272 1.67 1.43 -16.19
CA PRO A 272 2.37 2.30 -15.25
C PRO A 272 2.66 1.56 -13.92
N LEU A 273 1.73 0.70 -13.51
CA LEU A 273 1.86 -0.16 -12.33
C LEU A 273 2.93 -1.24 -12.51
N LEU A 274 3.02 -1.86 -13.70
CA LEU A 274 4.09 -2.81 -14.05
C LEU A 274 5.46 -2.14 -14.11
N SER A 275 5.56 -0.97 -14.76
CA SER A 275 6.79 -0.18 -14.82
C SER A 275 7.26 0.19 -13.42
N THR A 276 6.34 0.63 -12.55
CA THR A 276 6.63 0.86 -11.12
C THR A 276 7.14 -0.41 -10.43
N ALA A 277 6.51 -1.55 -10.65
CA ALA A 277 6.92 -2.82 -10.06
C ALA A 277 8.31 -3.27 -10.55
N ILE A 278 8.62 -3.09 -11.84
CA ILE A 278 9.91 -3.43 -12.45
C ILE A 278 11.02 -2.51 -11.92
N ALA A 279 10.77 -1.20 -11.86
CA ALA A 279 11.73 -0.24 -11.30
C ALA A 279 12.08 -0.55 -9.83
N ASN A 280 11.16 -1.18 -9.10
CA ASN A 280 11.35 -1.64 -7.74
C ASN A 280 11.79 -3.12 -7.62
N ASN A 281 12.22 -3.75 -8.73
CA ASN A 281 12.72 -5.13 -8.79
C ASN A 281 11.74 -6.18 -8.24
N VAL A 282 10.42 -6.00 -8.47
CA VAL A 282 9.43 -7.00 -8.08
C VAL A 282 9.60 -8.25 -8.95
N ASN A 283 9.92 -9.38 -8.30
CA ASN A 283 10.10 -10.67 -8.99
C ASN A 283 8.89 -11.03 -9.86
N GLY A 284 9.18 -11.41 -11.11
CA GLY A 284 8.18 -11.82 -12.09
C GLY A 284 7.51 -10.67 -12.85
N ALA A 285 7.64 -9.41 -12.42
CA ALA A 285 6.97 -8.28 -13.08
C ALA A 285 7.47 -8.05 -14.51
N LEU A 286 8.79 -8.11 -14.74
CA LEU A 286 9.37 -7.98 -16.08
C LEU A 286 8.98 -9.13 -17.01
N ALA A 287 9.07 -10.37 -16.51
CA ALA A 287 8.67 -11.55 -17.28
C ALA A 287 7.18 -11.50 -17.65
N TYR A 288 6.33 -11.07 -16.72
CA TYR A 288 4.91 -10.88 -16.97
C TYR A 288 4.66 -9.77 -17.99
N LYS A 289 5.36 -8.64 -17.90
CA LYS A 289 5.30 -7.55 -18.89
C LYS A 289 5.64 -8.05 -20.30
N ASN A 290 6.76 -8.77 -20.45
CA ASN A 290 7.20 -9.27 -21.75
C ASN A 290 6.20 -10.28 -22.35
N LEU A 291 5.69 -11.20 -21.53
CA LEU A 291 4.65 -12.15 -21.95
C LEU A 291 3.41 -11.44 -22.50
N LEU A 292 3.00 -10.32 -21.90
CA LEU A 292 1.87 -9.53 -22.39
C LEU A 292 2.19 -8.88 -23.74
N LEU A 293 3.38 -8.29 -23.92
CA LEU A 293 3.78 -7.68 -25.20
C LEU A 293 3.84 -8.71 -26.34
N ASP A 294 4.41 -9.89 -26.09
CA ASP A 294 4.53 -10.95 -27.08
C ASP A 294 3.17 -11.42 -27.60
N SER A 295 2.13 -11.26 -26.80
CA SER A 295 0.75 -11.59 -27.18
C SER A 295 0.04 -10.52 -28.00
N LYS A 296 0.60 -9.31 -28.10
CA LYS A 296 -0.04 -8.14 -28.73
C LYS A 296 0.49 -7.90 -30.14
N PRO A 297 -0.37 -7.45 -31.07
CA PRO A 297 0.05 -7.14 -32.43
C PRO A 297 1.13 -6.05 -32.40
N SER A 298 2.26 -6.35 -33.03
CA SER A 298 3.32 -5.38 -33.26
C SER A 298 3.19 -4.78 -34.66
N MET A 299 3.52 -3.50 -34.79
CA MET A 299 3.67 -2.82 -36.06
C MET A 299 4.97 -2.02 -36.09
N THR A 300 5.52 -1.90 -37.29
CA THR A 300 6.66 -1.02 -37.55
C THR A 300 6.13 0.33 -37.98
N ILE A 301 6.60 1.39 -37.34
CA ILE A 301 6.27 2.75 -37.72
C ILE A 301 6.94 3.08 -39.07
N ASP A 302 6.14 3.54 -40.04
CA ASP A 302 6.58 3.80 -41.42
C ASP A 302 7.12 5.22 -41.63
N LYS A 303 6.84 6.14 -40.70
CA LYS A 303 7.32 7.53 -40.67
C LYS A 303 7.45 8.03 -39.24
N ASP A 304 8.30 9.01 -39.01
CA ASP A 304 8.40 9.68 -37.71
C ASP A 304 7.03 10.14 -37.20
N ILE A 305 6.69 9.77 -35.97
CA ILE A 305 5.43 10.17 -35.32
C ILE A 305 5.73 10.84 -33.98
N TYR A 306 4.95 11.88 -33.65
CA TYR A 306 4.96 12.48 -32.32
C TYR A 306 3.77 11.97 -31.52
N ILE A 307 4.05 11.56 -30.29
CA ILE A 307 3.06 11.01 -29.39
C ILE A 307 2.89 11.95 -28.22
N VAL A 308 1.62 12.18 -27.88
CA VAL A 308 1.23 12.88 -26.66
C VAL A 308 0.48 11.87 -25.80
N SER A 309 0.97 11.58 -24.59
CA SER A 309 0.21 10.75 -23.65
C SER A 309 -0.78 11.60 -22.84
N ASP A 310 -1.87 11.01 -22.37
CA ASP A 310 -2.81 11.69 -21.45
C ASP A 310 -2.13 12.10 -20.13
N GLU A 311 -1.11 11.36 -19.68
CA GLU A 311 -0.26 11.76 -18.52
C GLU A 311 0.65 12.96 -18.84
N GLN A 312 1.00 13.18 -20.11
CA GLN A 312 1.80 14.31 -20.59
C GLN A 312 1.00 15.61 -20.79
N ALA A 313 -0.32 15.60 -20.51
CA ALA A 313 -1.14 16.80 -20.44
C ALA A 313 -0.63 17.86 -19.42
N ASN A 314 0.38 17.52 -18.60
CA ASN A 314 1.12 18.39 -17.69
C ASN A 314 2.42 18.98 -18.29
N ASN A 315 2.36 19.62 -19.47
CA ASN A 315 3.46 20.42 -20.07
C ASN A 315 4.76 19.65 -20.41
N GLN A 316 4.71 18.35 -20.69
CA GLN A 316 5.88 17.64 -21.22
C GLN A 316 5.88 17.65 -22.76
N PRO A 317 7.05 17.76 -23.42
CA PRO A 317 7.11 17.76 -24.88
C PRO A 317 6.67 16.40 -25.44
N PRO A 318 6.00 16.39 -26.62
CA PRO A 318 5.65 15.15 -27.31
C PRO A 318 6.88 14.27 -27.54
N ILE A 319 6.72 12.95 -27.42
CA ILE A 319 7.81 12.01 -27.68
C ILE A 319 7.86 11.71 -29.17
N LEU A 320 9.03 11.94 -29.78
CA LEU A 320 9.31 11.53 -31.16
C LEU A 320 9.60 10.03 -31.19
N ILE A 321 8.87 9.31 -32.03
CA ILE A 321 9.16 7.92 -32.39
C ILE A 321 9.59 7.88 -33.83
N GLU A 322 10.85 7.49 -34.00
CA GLU A 322 11.50 7.43 -35.31
C GLU A 322 10.91 6.30 -36.16
N GLN A 323 10.90 6.54 -37.47
CA GLN A 323 10.64 5.54 -38.49
C GLN A 323 11.45 4.27 -38.23
N GLY A 324 10.80 3.11 -38.36
CA GLY A 324 11.42 1.80 -38.11
C GLY A 324 11.26 1.30 -36.66
N SER A 325 10.79 2.14 -35.74
CA SER A 325 10.48 1.73 -34.38
C SER A 325 9.37 0.67 -34.34
N GLN A 326 9.52 -0.32 -33.47
CA GLN A 326 8.47 -1.31 -33.19
C GLN A 326 7.56 -0.81 -32.08
N ILE A 327 6.25 -0.87 -32.31
CA ILE A 327 5.23 -0.58 -31.31
C ILE A 327 4.25 -1.75 -31.20
N ASN A 328 3.74 -2.00 -30.00
CA ASN A 328 2.67 -2.96 -29.74
C ASN A 328 1.37 -2.21 -29.40
N VAL A 329 0.29 -2.50 -30.12
CA VAL A 329 -1.04 -1.96 -29.78
C VAL A 329 -1.59 -2.75 -28.60
N VAL A 330 -1.80 -2.08 -27.46
CA VAL A 330 -2.18 -2.74 -26.20
C VAL A 330 -3.67 -2.62 -25.89
N ASP A 331 -4.30 -1.47 -26.17
CA ASP A 331 -5.75 -1.24 -26.01
C ASP A 331 -6.35 -0.46 -27.20
N GLU A 332 -7.65 -0.66 -27.45
CA GLU A 332 -8.44 0.12 -28.40
C GLU A 332 -9.54 0.89 -27.64
N HIS A 333 -9.53 2.21 -27.73
CA HIS A 333 -10.56 3.09 -27.16
C HIS A 333 -11.44 3.68 -28.27
N GLN A 334 -12.63 4.16 -27.90
CA GLN A 334 -13.57 4.76 -28.87
C GLN A 334 -12.97 5.93 -29.68
N ASN A 335 -11.96 6.61 -29.14
CA ASN A 335 -11.33 7.77 -29.75
C ASN A 335 -9.93 7.50 -30.34
N GLY A 336 -9.35 6.31 -30.13
CA GLY A 336 -7.95 6.04 -30.51
C GLY A 336 -7.36 4.72 -30.03
N LEU A 337 -6.12 4.43 -30.41
CA LEU A 337 -5.34 3.27 -30.01
C LEU A 337 -4.36 3.64 -28.89
N VAL A 338 -4.24 2.79 -27.87
CA VAL A 338 -3.15 2.87 -26.89
C VAL A 338 -2.10 1.83 -27.26
N PHE A 339 -0.85 2.24 -27.23
CA PHE A 339 0.27 1.40 -27.63
C PHE A 339 1.47 1.64 -26.71
N VAL A 340 2.41 0.71 -26.78
CA VAL A 340 3.67 0.74 -26.04
C VAL A 340 4.79 0.58 -27.04
N ILE A 341 5.83 1.42 -26.93
CA ILE A 341 7.04 1.27 -27.74
C ILE A 341 7.89 0.16 -27.13
N ALA A 342 8.42 -0.72 -27.99
CA ALA A 342 9.22 -1.87 -27.59
C ALA A 342 10.66 -1.49 -27.14
N ASP A 343 10.84 -0.35 -26.47
CA ASP A 343 12.10 0.06 -25.85
C ASP A 343 12.13 -0.28 -24.34
N GLN A 344 13.33 -0.26 -23.75
CA GLN A 344 13.51 -0.62 -22.34
C GLN A 344 12.86 0.37 -21.36
N GLU A 345 12.47 1.56 -21.83
CA GLU A 345 11.87 2.59 -20.99
C GLU A 345 10.33 2.51 -20.98
N GLY A 346 9.72 1.78 -21.93
CA GLY A 346 8.29 1.47 -21.90
C GLY A 346 7.44 2.73 -22.00
N VAL A 347 7.72 3.55 -23.02
CA VAL A 347 6.95 4.77 -23.27
C VAL A 347 5.50 4.43 -23.61
N HIS A 348 4.57 5.09 -22.90
CA HIS A 348 3.13 5.03 -23.12
C HIS A 348 2.69 6.11 -24.07
N GLY A 349 2.00 5.70 -25.12
CA GLY A 349 1.39 6.61 -26.07
C GLY A 349 -0.10 6.39 -26.22
N TYR A 350 -0.83 7.49 -26.32
CA TYR A 350 -2.18 7.50 -26.86
C TYR A 350 -2.12 8.07 -28.29
N ILE A 351 -2.64 7.32 -29.26
CA ILE A 351 -2.84 7.81 -30.63
C ILE A 351 -4.35 7.96 -30.78
N GLU A 352 -4.86 9.17 -30.90
CA GLU A 352 -6.21 9.36 -31.44
C GLU A 352 -6.28 8.70 -32.82
N SER A 353 -7.45 8.15 -33.16
CA SER A 353 -7.73 7.48 -34.46
C SER A 353 -7.43 8.34 -35.72
N LYS A 354 -6.98 9.58 -35.54
CA LYS A 354 -6.40 10.48 -36.54
C LYS A 354 -4.90 10.66 -36.22
N LEU A 355 -4.03 9.90 -36.88
CA LEU A 355 -2.59 10.10 -36.75
C LEU A 355 -2.17 11.49 -37.26
N LEU A 356 -1.45 12.24 -36.41
CA LEU A 356 -0.74 13.47 -36.74
C LEU A 356 0.58 13.09 -37.42
N TYR A 357 0.62 13.16 -38.75
CA TYR A 357 1.88 13.02 -39.50
C TYR A 357 2.68 14.32 -39.39
N ALA A 358 3.99 14.21 -39.11
CA ALA A 358 4.90 15.33 -39.23
C ALA A 358 5.19 15.59 -40.72
N ASP A 359 4.68 16.68 -41.27
CA ASP A 359 5.49 17.45 -42.22
C ASP A 359 6.37 18.37 -41.38
N GLU A 360 7.70 18.40 -41.60
CA GLU A 360 8.63 19.31 -40.91
C GLU A 360 8.15 20.78 -40.93
N ASP A 361 7.35 21.15 -41.93
CA ASP A 361 6.78 22.49 -42.14
C ASP A 361 5.47 22.77 -41.33
N SER A 362 4.94 21.82 -40.58
CA SER A 362 3.59 21.91 -39.96
C SER A 362 3.58 22.25 -38.46
N VAL A 363 4.76 22.34 -37.82
CA VAL A 363 4.94 22.73 -36.41
C VAL A 363 5.63 24.08 -36.33
N GLU A 364 4.85 25.18 -36.22
CA GLU A 364 5.40 26.50 -35.88
C GLU A 364 5.57 26.62 -34.36
N VAL A 365 6.82 26.71 -33.89
CA VAL A 365 7.13 27.22 -32.55
C VAL A 365 7.00 28.75 -32.61
N ILE A 366 6.06 29.31 -31.85
CA ILE A 366 5.88 30.77 -31.79
C ILE A 366 6.84 31.30 -30.72
N ASP A 367 7.89 32.03 -31.14
CA ASP A 367 8.79 32.73 -30.22
C ASP A 367 8.15 34.00 -29.62
N GLU A 368 8.40 34.15 -28.31
CA GLU A 368 8.31 35.30 -27.40
C GLU A 368 7.29 36.43 -27.70
N LEU A 369 6.30 36.57 -26.81
CA LEU A 369 5.52 37.81 -26.66
C LEU A 369 6.41 38.89 -26.00
N GLU A 370 6.88 39.85 -26.80
CA GLU A 370 7.49 41.10 -26.33
C GLU A 370 6.58 41.83 -25.33
N GLY A 371 7.08 42.08 -24.12
CA GLY A 371 6.36 42.91 -23.16
C GLY A 371 6.89 42.91 -21.73
N ALA A 372 8.15 43.32 -21.50
CA ALA A 372 8.59 43.73 -20.17
C ALA A 372 9.49 44.97 -20.26
N GLN A 373 9.04 46.08 -19.65
CA GLN A 373 9.80 47.32 -19.54
C GLN A 373 11.05 47.14 -18.66
N GLU A 374 12.17 47.70 -19.13
CA GLU A 374 13.41 47.81 -18.37
C GLU A 374 13.26 48.70 -17.12
N VAL A 375 13.79 48.22 -16.00
CA VAL A 375 14.25 49.09 -14.90
C VAL A 375 15.67 48.66 -14.54
N GLU A 376 16.64 49.51 -14.91
CA GLU A 376 18.03 49.40 -14.48
C GLU A 376 18.15 49.67 -12.96
N VAL A 377 18.88 48.81 -12.24
CA VAL A 377 19.74 49.26 -11.12
C VAL A 377 21.06 48.49 -11.12
N SER A 378 22.11 49.27 -10.95
CA SER A 378 23.54 49.04 -11.11
C SER A 378 24.27 48.42 -9.89
N THR A 379 25.42 47.78 -10.20
CA THR A 379 26.69 47.56 -9.43
C THR A 379 26.84 46.47 -8.35
N GLU A 380 27.41 45.32 -8.77
CA GLU A 380 28.64 44.61 -8.30
C GLU A 380 28.93 44.21 -6.80
N PRO A 381 29.78 43.16 -6.55
CA PRO A 381 29.58 42.01 -5.62
C PRO A 381 30.58 42.01 -4.41
N PRO A 382 30.92 40.92 -3.63
CA PRO A 382 30.55 39.49 -3.67
C PRO A 382 30.25 38.81 -2.29
N ASN A 383 29.63 37.61 -2.27
CA ASN A 383 30.25 36.33 -1.83
C ASN A 383 29.21 35.23 -1.51
N ASN A 384 29.42 34.10 -2.20
CA ASN A 384 29.16 32.71 -1.83
C ASN A 384 27.84 32.24 -1.18
N ALA A 385 27.11 31.52 -2.03
CA ALA A 385 26.76 30.11 -1.88
C ALA A 385 25.43 29.74 -1.19
N THR A 386 24.53 29.35 -2.10
CA THR A 386 23.63 28.18 -2.06
C THR A 386 22.19 28.33 -1.54
N LYS A 387 21.31 28.18 -2.54
CA LYS A 387 19.93 27.65 -2.57
C LYS A 387 18.77 28.57 -2.21
N THR A 388 18.14 29.10 -3.24
CA THR A 388 16.71 28.98 -3.68
C THR A 388 16.40 30.16 -4.62
N PRO A 389 15.27 30.26 -5.34
CA PRO A 389 14.39 29.29 -6.00
C PRO A 389 14.28 29.59 -7.53
N VAL A 390 14.01 28.61 -8.41
CA VAL A 390 13.66 28.95 -9.81
C VAL A 390 12.15 29.15 -9.88
N LYS A 391 11.77 30.40 -10.13
CA LYS A 391 10.41 30.85 -10.47
C LYS A 391 9.95 30.22 -11.78
N SER A 392 8.66 29.87 -11.81
CA SER A 392 7.89 29.64 -13.03
C SER A 392 8.05 30.80 -13.99
N ASP A 393 8.23 30.54 -15.28
CA ASP A 393 7.67 31.34 -16.38
C ASP A 393 7.80 30.63 -17.73
N SER A 394 6.79 30.87 -18.58
CA SER A 394 6.69 30.58 -20.03
C SER A 394 6.04 29.24 -20.43
N VAL A 395 4.72 29.28 -20.68
CA VAL A 395 3.97 28.22 -21.38
C VAL A 395 3.92 28.57 -22.87
N SER A 396 4.63 27.80 -23.70
CA SER A 396 4.52 27.90 -25.16
C SER A 396 3.30 27.09 -25.63
N GLN A 397 2.32 27.73 -26.27
CA GLN A 397 1.20 27.01 -26.89
C GLN A 397 1.56 26.59 -28.32
N ILE A 398 1.48 25.28 -28.61
CA ILE A 398 1.68 24.71 -29.95
C ILE A 398 0.33 24.65 -30.66
N LYS A 399 0.26 25.11 -31.92
CA LYS A 399 -0.95 25.05 -32.76
C LYS A 399 -0.63 24.30 -34.06
N ILE A 400 -1.39 23.24 -34.35
CA ILE A 400 -1.18 22.37 -35.53
C ILE A 400 -2.07 22.84 -36.69
N LYS A 401 -1.47 23.14 -37.86
CA LYS A 401 -2.15 23.69 -39.05
C LYS A 401 -2.30 22.64 -40.16
N ASN A 402 -3.30 21.78 -40.03
CA ASN A 402 -3.83 20.81 -41.02
C ASN A 402 -3.37 19.35 -40.81
N ALA A 403 -4.35 18.48 -40.51
CA ALA A 403 -4.20 17.03 -40.56
C ALA A 403 -4.86 16.49 -41.84
N GLN A 404 -4.15 15.67 -42.62
CA GLN A 404 -4.77 14.85 -43.66
C GLN A 404 -5.17 13.48 -43.11
N GLN A 405 -6.33 12.98 -43.54
CA GLN A 405 -6.98 11.78 -43.01
C GLN A 405 -6.67 10.57 -43.90
N THR A 406 -6.09 9.51 -43.34
CA THR A 406 -5.89 8.22 -44.03
C THR A 406 -6.22 7.03 -43.13
N ASP A 407 -6.90 6.03 -43.70
CA ASP A 407 -7.35 4.81 -43.00
C ASP A 407 -6.18 3.85 -42.70
N ILE A 408 -6.19 3.28 -41.50
CA ILE A 408 -5.17 2.35 -41.01
C ILE A 408 -5.45 0.95 -41.56
N HIS A 409 -4.48 0.36 -42.27
CA HIS A 409 -4.50 -1.06 -42.64
C HIS A 409 -3.69 -1.89 -41.65
N THR A 410 -4.37 -2.68 -40.82
CA THR A 410 -3.76 -3.69 -39.96
C THR A 410 -3.36 -4.91 -40.79
N GLU A 411 -2.06 -5.14 -40.98
CA GLU A 411 -1.57 -6.43 -41.46
C GLU A 411 -1.53 -7.44 -40.31
N LYS A 412 -2.19 -8.59 -40.49
CA LYS A 412 -2.07 -9.73 -39.56
C LYS A 412 -0.72 -10.39 -39.78
N THR A 413 0.26 -10.05 -38.97
CA THR A 413 1.52 -10.79 -38.89
C THR A 413 1.35 -12.05 -38.05
N ASN A 414 1.84 -13.17 -38.60
CA ASN A 414 1.77 -14.49 -38.02
C ASN A 414 2.86 -14.61 -36.93
N ILE A 415 2.46 -14.49 -35.66
CA ILE A 415 3.37 -14.53 -34.50
C ILE A 415 3.94 -15.96 -34.35
N GLN A 416 5.27 -16.07 -34.23
CA GLN A 416 5.92 -17.31 -33.79
C GLN A 416 5.55 -17.59 -32.33
N LYS A 417 4.47 -18.34 -32.16
CA LYS A 417 4.08 -18.99 -30.91
C LYS A 417 5.16 -19.99 -30.51
N VAL A 418 5.48 -20.10 -29.21
CA VAL A 418 6.06 -21.35 -28.70
C VAL A 418 4.96 -22.40 -28.79
N VAL A 419 4.87 -23.01 -29.96
CA VAL A 419 3.95 -24.10 -30.26
C VAL A 419 4.51 -25.33 -29.58
N ALA A 420 3.84 -25.75 -28.52
CA ALA A 420 4.15 -26.97 -27.82
C ALA A 420 3.16 -28.05 -28.25
N LEU A 421 3.63 -29.31 -28.29
CA LEU A 421 2.81 -30.43 -28.71
C LEU A 421 2.32 -31.20 -27.49
N ILE A 422 1.05 -31.58 -27.53
CA ILE A 422 0.51 -32.50 -26.54
C ILE A 422 1.14 -33.89 -26.77
N ASN A 423 1.83 -34.43 -25.76
CA ASN A 423 2.54 -35.71 -25.85
C ASN A 423 1.72 -36.91 -25.34
N ARG A 424 0.57 -36.65 -24.69
CA ARG A 424 -0.38 -37.65 -24.19
C ARG A 424 -1.78 -37.04 -24.11
N PRO A 425 -2.86 -37.83 -24.24
CA PRO A 425 -4.21 -37.31 -24.09
C PRO A 425 -4.40 -36.63 -22.72
N VAL A 426 -4.96 -35.42 -22.72
CA VAL A 426 -5.12 -34.61 -21.51
C VAL A 426 -6.41 -33.80 -21.57
N ASN A 427 -7.04 -33.60 -20.41
CA ASN A 427 -8.19 -32.71 -20.33
C ASN A 427 -7.72 -31.26 -20.28
N PHE A 428 -8.24 -30.45 -21.20
CA PHE A 428 -8.09 -29.00 -21.20
C PHE A 428 -9.17 -28.38 -20.34
N ARG A 429 -8.76 -27.68 -19.29
CA ARG A 429 -9.64 -27.24 -18.21
C ARG A 429 -9.62 -25.74 -18.06
N GLU A 430 -10.68 -25.21 -17.47
CA GLU A 430 -10.81 -23.78 -17.18
C GLU A 430 -9.83 -23.30 -16.10
N ASN A 431 -9.40 -24.18 -15.19
CA ASN A 431 -8.49 -23.86 -14.08
C ASN A 431 -7.47 -24.98 -13.84
N ALA A 432 -6.35 -24.66 -13.19
CA ALA A 432 -5.26 -25.57 -12.77
C ALA A 432 -5.69 -26.53 -11.64
N HIS A 433 -6.75 -27.31 -11.85
CA HIS A 433 -7.27 -28.23 -10.84
C HIS A 433 -7.91 -29.49 -11.46
N PRO A 434 -7.71 -30.70 -10.89
CA PRO A 434 -8.24 -31.95 -11.47
C PRO A 434 -9.77 -32.01 -11.57
N GLN A 435 -10.48 -31.28 -10.70
CA GLN A 435 -11.93 -31.21 -10.67
C GLN A 435 -12.50 -30.00 -11.44
N SER A 436 -11.64 -29.15 -12.03
CA SER A 436 -12.09 -28.00 -12.81
C SER A 436 -12.88 -28.44 -14.04
N LYS A 437 -13.82 -27.60 -14.48
CA LYS A 437 -14.64 -27.84 -15.67
C LYS A 437 -13.74 -28.15 -16.87
N ILE A 438 -14.05 -29.23 -17.57
CA ILE A 438 -13.37 -29.62 -18.81
C ILE A 438 -13.96 -28.77 -19.93
N ILE A 439 -13.11 -27.99 -20.60
CA ILE A 439 -13.46 -27.23 -21.80
C ILE A 439 -13.51 -28.20 -22.98
N SER A 440 -12.45 -29.00 -23.13
CA SER A 440 -12.31 -30.04 -24.15
C SER A 440 -11.24 -31.06 -23.73
N SER A 441 -11.03 -32.09 -24.54
CA SER A 441 -9.89 -33.00 -24.40
C SER A 441 -8.94 -32.80 -25.58
N LEU A 442 -7.64 -32.77 -25.30
CA LEU A 442 -6.59 -32.68 -26.30
C LEU A 442 -5.92 -34.04 -26.46
N ASN A 443 -5.58 -34.37 -27.70
CA ASN A 443 -4.94 -35.62 -28.09
C ASN A 443 -3.46 -35.41 -28.40
N VAL A 444 -2.73 -36.52 -28.52
CA VAL A 444 -1.32 -36.50 -28.92
C VAL A 444 -1.17 -35.80 -30.26
N GLY A 445 -0.27 -34.82 -30.35
CA GLY A 445 0.00 -34.03 -31.55
C GLY A 445 -0.83 -32.76 -31.67
N ASP A 446 -1.79 -32.50 -30.77
CA ASP A 446 -2.48 -31.22 -30.75
C ASP A 446 -1.51 -30.10 -30.39
N GLU A 447 -1.57 -29.01 -31.17
CA GLU A 447 -0.77 -27.82 -30.94
C GLU A 447 -1.41 -26.93 -29.88
N VAL A 448 -0.61 -26.50 -28.93
CA VAL A 448 -1.00 -25.52 -27.91
C VAL A 448 0.06 -24.44 -27.80
N THR A 449 -0.37 -23.20 -27.51
CA THR A 449 0.56 -22.13 -27.15
C THR A 449 0.81 -22.24 -25.65
N PHE A 450 2.05 -22.54 -25.25
CA PHE A 450 2.43 -22.61 -23.84
C PHE A 450 2.60 -21.20 -23.26
N ILE A 451 2.01 -20.94 -22.10
CA ILE A 451 2.09 -19.63 -21.41
C ILE A 451 3.03 -19.72 -20.21
N SER A 452 2.76 -20.66 -19.29
CA SER A 452 3.54 -20.85 -18.07
C SER A 452 3.21 -22.20 -17.43
N SER A 453 4.06 -22.68 -16.53
CA SER A 453 3.77 -23.84 -15.68
C SER A 453 3.93 -23.47 -14.21
N ASP A 454 3.08 -24.04 -13.36
CA ASP A 454 3.21 -23.91 -11.92
C ASP A 454 4.01 -25.06 -11.29
N ASP A 455 4.44 -24.87 -10.05
CA ASP A 455 5.16 -25.87 -9.25
C ASP A 455 4.30 -27.11 -8.90
N TRP A 456 3.00 -27.07 -9.22
CA TRP A 456 2.01 -28.10 -8.88
C TRP A 456 1.66 -29.01 -10.07
N GLY A 457 2.36 -28.84 -11.19
CA GLY A 457 2.30 -29.72 -12.35
C GLY A 457 1.22 -29.36 -13.36
N TRP A 458 0.71 -28.13 -13.35
CA TRP A 458 -0.18 -27.59 -14.37
C TRP A 458 0.56 -26.62 -15.29
N ALA A 459 0.16 -26.64 -16.55
CA ALA A 459 0.60 -25.70 -17.57
C ALA A 459 -0.60 -24.92 -18.08
N GLN A 460 -0.48 -23.60 -18.07
CA GLN A 460 -1.41 -22.69 -18.72
C GLN A 460 -1.11 -22.67 -20.22
N VAL A 461 -2.14 -22.91 -21.03
CA VAL A 461 -2.02 -23.00 -22.48
C VAL A 461 -3.18 -22.34 -23.19
N ILE A 462 -2.95 -21.94 -24.45
CA ILE A 462 -4.00 -21.51 -25.38
C ILE A 462 -4.16 -22.58 -26.44
N HIS A 463 -5.39 -23.07 -26.62
CA HIS A 463 -5.75 -23.99 -27.70
C HIS A 463 -6.96 -23.42 -28.47
N ASN A 464 -6.82 -23.26 -29.79
CA ASN A 464 -7.84 -22.66 -30.66
C ASN A 464 -8.41 -21.32 -30.14
N GLY A 465 -7.54 -20.45 -29.61
CA GLY A 465 -7.93 -19.14 -29.08
C GLY A 465 -8.62 -19.18 -27.71
N THR A 466 -8.79 -20.36 -27.12
CA THR A 466 -9.35 -20.52 -25.77
C THR A 466 -8.23 -20.70 -24.76
N HIS A 467 -8.30 -19.97 -23.64
CA HIS A 467 -7.36 -20.11 -22.52
C HIS A 467 -7.78 -21.24 -21.58
N GLY A 468 -6.80 -21.95 -21.04
CA GLY A 468 -7.06 -22.97 -20.03
C GLY A 468 -5.79 -23.66 -19.56
N TYR A 469 -5.97 -24.81 -18.93
CA TYR A 469 -4.92 -25.52 -18.23
C TYR A 469 -4.91 -26.99 -18.63
N VAL A 470 -3.71 -27.53 -18.80
CA VAL A 470 -3.42 -28.96 -18.95
C VAL A 470 -2.38 -29.37 -17.93
N MET A 471 -2.19 -30.68 -17.70
CA MET A 471 -1.07 -31.13 -16.89
C MET A 471 0.24 -30.82 -17.62
N ALA A 472 1.20 -30.17 -16.95
CA ALA A 472 2.46 -29.73 -17.56
C ALA A 472 3.22 -30.89 -18.23
N ARG A 473 3.22 -32.07 -17.59
CA ARG A 473 3.81 -33.31 -18.14
C ARG A 473 3.17 -33.83 -19.44
N ALA A 474 2.05 -33.24 -19.86
CA ALA A 474 1.35 -33.60 -21.09
C ALA A 474 1.79 -32.75 -22.29
N ILE A 475 2.72 -31.83 -22.10
CA ILE A 475 3.26 -30.94 -23.13
C ILE A 475 4.74 -31.27 -23.32
N ASP A 476 5.17 -31.42 -24.58
CA ASP A 476 6.57 -31.34 -24.98
C ASP A 476 6.82 -29.96 -25.59
N TYR A 477 7.75 -29.19 -25.01
CA TYR A 477 8.27 -27.96 -25.60
C TYR A 477 9.79 -28.07 -25.71
N ASP A 478 10.36 -27.59 -26.81
CA ASP A 478 11.81 -27.59 -27.04
C ASP A 478 12.42 -26.42 -26.25
N GLU A 479 13.31 -26.68 -25.29
CA GLU A 479 13.93 -25.67 -24.41
C GLU A 479 14.99 -24.79 -25.11
N LYS A 480 14.93 -24.62 -26.43
CA LYS A 480 15.97 -23.93 -27.21
C LYS A 480 15.65 -22.47 -27.54
#